data_AF-A0A920SQL3-F1
#
_entry.id   AF-A0A920SQL3-F1
#
_cell.length_a   1.000
_cell.length_b   1.000
_cell.length_c   1.000
_cell.angle_alpha   90.00
_cell.angle_beta   90.00
_cell.angle_gamma   90.00
#
_symmetry.space_group_name_H-M   'P 1'
#
loop_
_entity.id
_entity.type
_entity.pdbx_description
1 polymer ?
#
loop_
_entity_poly.entity_id
_entity_poly.type
_entity_poly.pdbx_seq_one_letter_code
_entity_poly.pdbx_strand_id
1 'polypeptide(L)'
;MGLGTHYALYMRADEDTALNAFVIGFGNNSMSLLAGIMVLCTVFSVMPEAASEIVGAGNEGLTFIWVPQLFQQIPGGRLFQGLFFLALVFAAWTSLVAMIELASRILIDLGMARSRAIMAVGLAGILFGIPSALKLGIFQNQDWVWGVGLMVSGFFFAFAVLRYGVTKWREKFINQEGSDIRIGAWWDWAMRLVAVEAIVLALWWLWEARSDDVAATWTLFSPYNVGTV
;
A
#
# COMPACT_ATOMS: atom_id res chain seq x y z
N MET A 1 8.19 -1.60 -1.22
CA MET A 1 7.99 -1.37 -2.67
C MET A 1 9.01 -0.38 -3.18
N GLY A 2 9.74 -0.73 -4.25
CA GLY A 2 10.61 0.20 -4.98
C GLY A 2 9.87 1.25 -5.83
N LEU A 3 8.58 1.50 -5.59
CA LEU A 3 7.81 2.50 -6.35
C LEU A 3 8.42 3.89 -6.21
N GLY A 4 8.77 4.29 -4.99
CA GLY A 4 9.45 5.56 -4.73
C GLY A 4 10.81 5.66 -5.44
N THR A 5 11.57 4.57 -5.48
CA THR A 5 12.87 4.54 -6.19
C THR A 5 12.69 4.59 -7.71
N HIS A 6 11.62 4.03 -8.26
CA HIS A 6 11.32 4.14 -9.69
C HIS A 6 10.85 5.54 -10.08
N TYR A 7 10.03 6.20 -9.25
CA TYR A 7 9.70 7.61 -9.48
C TYR A 7 10.94 8.50 -9.38
N ALA A 8 11.86 8.20 -8.45
CA ALA A 8 13.12 8.92 -8.34
C ALA A 8 13.99 8.84 -9.61
N LEU A 9 13.86 7.80 -10.45
CA LEU A 9 14.56 7.73 -11.74
C LEU A 9 14.10 8.80 -12.74
N TYR A 10 12.91 9.37 -12.53
CA TYR A 10 12.33 10.42 -13.37
C TYR A 10 12.47 11.82 -12.75
N MET A 11 13.04 11.92 -11.55
CA MET A 11 13.32 13.20 -10.89
C MET A 11 14.60 13.82 -11.47
N ARG A 12 14.71 15.15 -11.38
CA ARG A 12 15.96 15.83 -11.72
C ARG A 12 17.02 15.53 -10.66
N ALA A 13 18.29 15.64 -11.04
CA ALA A 13 19.41 15.34 -10.14
C ALA A 13 19.52 16.30 -8.95
N ASP A 14 18.94 17.50 -9.06
CA ASP A 14 18.94 18.58 -8.07
C ASP A 14 17.65 18.64 -7.23
N GLU A 15 16.72 17.69 -7.39
CA GLU A 15 15.46 17.68 -6.63
C GLU A 15 15.66 17.27 -5.16
N ASP A 16 14.97 17.96 -4.25
CA ASP A 16 14.96 17.61 -2.84
C ASP A 16 14.08 16.38 -2.58
N THR A 17 14.72 15.22 -2.45
CA THR A 17 14.04 13.96 -2.11
C THR A 17 13.46 13.93 -0.70
N ALA A 18 14.05 14.66 0.26
CA ALA A 18 13.62 14.65 1.66
C ALA A 18 12.34 15.47 1.85
N LEU A 19 12.29 16.69 1.30
CA LEU A 19 11.09 17.51 1.32
C LEU A 19 9.94 16.83 0.56
N ASN A 20 10.22 16.33 -0.66
CA ASN A 20 9.22 15.65 -1.46
C ASN A 20 8.64 14.41 -0.75
N ALA A 21 9.49 13.57 -0.14
CA ALA A 21 9.04 12.42 0.63
C ALA A 21 8.17 12.83 1.84
N PHE A 22 8.54 13.91 2.55
CA PHE A 22 7.77 14.41 3.68
C PHE A 22 6.41 14.96 3.25
N VAL A 23 6.35 15.78 2.20
CA VAL A 23 5.10 16.37 1.69
C VAL A 23 4.15 15.28 1.19
N ILE A 24 4.66 14.31 0.43
CA ILE A 24 3.86 13.17 -0.05
C ILE A 24 3.31 12.36 1.13
N GLY A 25 4.16 12.00 2.08
CA GLY A 25 3.77 11.23 3.26
C GLY A 25 2.75 11.98 4.13
N PHE A 26 3.00 13.26 4.39
CA PHE A 26 2.12 14.11 5.18
C PHE A 26 0.76 14.30 4.49
N GLY A 27 0.75 14.59 3.19
CA GLY A 27 -0.46 14.75 2.40
C GLY A 27 -1.32 13.49 2.38
N ASN A 28 -0.70 12.33 2.13
CA ASN A 28 -1.40 11.04 2.12
C ASN A 28 -2.05 10.72 3.47
N ASN A 29 -1.31 10.87 4.56
CA ASN A 29 -1.81 10.56 5.90
C ASN A 29 -2.89 11.55 6.34
N SER A 30 -2.72 12.84 6.05
CA SER A 30 -3.72 13.86 6.39
C SER A 30 -5.04 13.59 5.67
N MET A 31 -5.01 13.29 4.37
CA MET A 31 -6.21 12.94 3.62
C MET A 31 -6.86 11.65 4.11
N SER A 32 -6.06 10.64 4.46
CA SER A 32 -6.56 9.38 5.03
C SER A 32 -7.26 9.59 6.37
N LEU A 33 -6.70 10.43 7.25
CA LEU A 33 -7.29 10.77 8.54
C LEU A 33 -8.60 11.55 8.37
N LEU A 34 -8.61 12.55 7.49
CA LEU A 34 -9.82 13.31 7.18
C LEU A 34 -10.92 12.42 6.60
N ALA A 35 -10.57 11.52 5.67
CA ALA A 35 -11.50 10.55 5.11
C ALA A 35 -12.07 9.62 6.19
N GLY A 36 -11.23 9.09 7.08
CA GLY A 36 -11.64 8.24 8.19
C GLY A 36 -12.61 8.96 9.14
N ILE A 37 -12.29 10.19 9.55
CA ILE A 37 -13.17 11.01 10.40
C ILE A 37 -14.50 11.26 9.69
N MET A 38 -14.49 11.67 8.42
CA MET A 38 -15.71 11.93 7.66
C MET A 38 -16.59 10.69 7.55
N VAL A 39 -16.03 9.53 7.19
CA VAL A 39 -16.78 8.28 7.06
C VAL A 39 -17.36 7.86 8.41
N LEU A 40 -16.54 7.83 9.47
CA LEU A 40 -17.00 7.43 10.80
C LEU A 40 -18.09 8.37 11.34
N CYS A 41 -17.88 9.69 11.30
CA CYS A 41 -18.88 10.66 11.75
C CYS A 41 -20.20 10.53 10.98
N THR A 42 -20.15 10.31 9.68
CA THR A 42 -21.36 10.17 8.86
C THR A 42 -22.08 8.86 9.18
N VAL A 43 -21.34 7.77 9.38
CA VAL A 43 -21.88 6.48 9.81
C VAL A 43 -22.58 6.58 11.17
N PHE A 44 -21.91 7.11 12.19
CA PHE A 44 -22.50 7.21 13.54
C PHE A 44 -23.70 8.16 13.60
N SER A 45 -23.78 9.13 12.68
CA SER A 45 -24.90 10.09 12.61
C SER A 45 -26.14 9.50 11.90
N VAL A 46 -25.92 8.74 10.84
CA VAL A 46 -27.00 8.28 9.95
C VAL A 46 -27.43 6.84 10.24
N MET A 47 -26.54 5.98 10.70
CA MET A 47 -26.79 4.55 10.97
C MET A 47 -26.20 4.11 12.32
N PRO A 48 -26.63 4.70 13.45
CA PRO A 48 -26.04 4.41 14.77
C PRO A 48 -26.19 2.94 15.19
N GLU A 49 -27.26 2.26 14.78
CA GLU A 49 -27.51 0.85 15.10
C GLU A 49 -26.55 -0.10 14.37
N ALA A 50 -26.03 0.31 13.22
CA ALA A 50 -25.12 -0.48 12.39
C ALA A 50 -23.64 -0.19 12.67
N ALA A 51 -23.33 0.78 13.52
CA ALA A 51 -21.97 1.27 13.68
C ALA A 51 -20.99 0.19 14.18
N SER A 52 -21.44 -0.73 15.04
CA SER A 52 -20.62 -1.86 15.51
C SER A 52 -20.28 -2.85 14.40
N GLU A 53 -21.23 -3.14 13.51
CA GLU A 53 -21.02 -4.03 12.36
C GLU A 53 -20.12 -3.38 11.30
N ILE A 54 -20.26 -2.06 11.11
CA ILE A 54 -19.45 -1.29 10.16
C ILE A 54 -17.97 -1.30 10.54
N VAL A 55 -17.66 -1.12 11.83
CA VAL A 55 -16.28 -1.14 12.33
C VAL A 55 -15.63 -2.52 12.14
N GLY A 56 -16.42 -3.60 12.18
CA GLY A 56 -15.94 -4.97 11.96
C GLY A 56 -15.93 -5.43 10.50
N ALA A 57 -16.48 -4.67 9.56
CA ALA A 57 -16.72 -5.11 8.18
C ALA A 57 -15.47 -5.12 7.28
N GLY A 58 -14.33 -4.64 7.78
CA GLY A 58 -13.12 -4.48 6.97
C GLY A 58 -13.26 -3.45 5.85
N ASN A 59 -12.26 -3.38 4.97
CA ASN A 59 -12.16 -2.34 3.95
C ASN A 59 -13.19 -2.55 2.83
N GLU A 60 -13.39 -3.79 2.40
CA GLU A 60 -14.30 -4.16 1.31
C GLU A 60 -15.75 -3.98 1.72
N GLY A 61 -16.11 -4.47 2.92
CA GLY A 61 -17.46 -4.32 3.46
C GLY A 61 -17.82 -2.85 3.68
N LEU A 62 -16.90 -2.06 4.24
CA LEU A 62 -17.11 -0.63 4.43
C LEU A 62 -17.42 0.09 3.10
N THR A 63 -16.59 -0.15 2.09
CA THR A 63 -16.66 0.61 0.82
C THR A 63 -17.80 0.15 -0.09
N PHE A 64 -18.07 -1.16 -0.17
CA PHE A 64 -19.03 -1.72 -1.14
C PHE A 64 -20.39 -2.11 -0.55
N ILE A 65 -20.53 -2.20 0.77
CA ILE A 65 -21.80 -2.51 1.43
C ILE A 65 -22.31 -1.27 2.16
N TRP A 66 -21.51 -0.72 3.07
CA TRP A 66 -21.98 0.32 3.99
C TRP A 66 -22.03 1.72 3.39
N VAL A 67 -21.00 2.14 2.66
CA VAL A 67 -21.02 3.46 1.98
C VAL A 67 -22.20 3.62 1.01
N PRO A 68 -22.57 2.62 0.19
CA PRO A 68 -23.79 2.70 -0.62
C PRO A 68 -25.08 2.82 0.21
N GLN A 69 -25.21 2.06 1.29
CA GLN A 69 -26.38 2.13 2.18
C GLN A 69 -26.48 3.49 2.87
N LEU A 70 -25.34 4.04 3.29
CA LEU A 70 -25.24 5.38 3.86
C LEU A 70 -25.80 6.43 2.91
N PHE A 71 -25.39 6.40 1.64
CA PHE A 71 -25.90 7.34 0.65
C PHE A 71 -27.40 7.19 0.41
N GLN A 72 -27.99 5.99 0.53
CA GLN A 72 -29.45 5.84 0.37
C GLN A 72 -30.27 6.60 1.43
N GLN A 73 -29.69 6.87 2.60
CA GLN A 73 -30.37 7.57 3.69
C GLN A 73 -30.25 9.10 3.59
N ILE A 74 -29.32 9.61 2.78
CA ILE A 74 -29.06 11.04 2.66
C ILE A 74 -29.83 11.62 1.46
N PRO A 75 -30.49 12.78 1.59
CA PRO A 75 -31.11 13.48 0.46
C PRO A 75 -30.10 13.75 -0.66
N GLY A 76 -30.41 13.33 -1.89
CA GLY A 76 -29.49 13.45 -3.04
C GLY A 76 -28.39 12.40 -3.09
N GLY A 77 -28.43 11.38 -2.23
CA GLY A 77 -27.37 10.39 -2.09
C GLY A 77 -26.98 9.61 -3.34
N ARG A 78 -27.90 9.40 -4.30
CA ARG A 78 -27.54 8.76 -5.59
C ARG A 78 -26.46 9.52 -6.35
N LEU A 79 -26.48 10.86 -6.30
CA LEU A 79 -25.45 11.69 -6.93
C LEU A 79 -24.12 11.51 -6.20
N PHE A 80 -24.13 11.61 -4.86
CA PHE A 80 -22.92 11.46 -4.05
C PHE A 80 -22.33 10.06 -4.15
N GLN A 81 -23.16 9.02 -4.23
CA GLN A 81 -22.72 7.66 -4.49
C GLN A 81 -22.01 7.55 -5.84
N GLY A 82 -22.56 8.14 -6.89
CA GLY A 82 -21.91 8.18 -8.21
C GLY A 82 -20.56 8.90 -8.19
N LEU A 83 -20.50 10.07 -7.54
CA LEU A 83 -19.27 10.83 -7.39
C LEU A 83 -18.22 10.09 -6.56
N PHE A 84 -18.64 9.40 -5.49
CA PHE A 84 -17.76 8.61 -4.64
C PHE A 84 -17.10 7.47 -5.43
N PHE A 85 -17.87 6.66 -6.15
CA PHE A 85 -17.30 5.56 -6.93
C PHE A 85 -16.48 6.05 -8.12
N LEU A 86 -16.85 7.19 -8.71
CA LEU A 86 -16.01 7.83 -9.73
C LEU A 86 -14.65 8.27 -9.16
N ALA A 87 -14.65 8.89 -7.98
CA ALA A 87 -13.42 9.25 -7.27
C ALA A 87 -12.60 8.00 -6.90
N LEU A 88 -13.25 6.92 -6.45
CA LEU A 88 -12.60 5.64 -6.15
C LEU A 88 -11.92 5.04 -7.39
N VAL A 89 -12.55 5.11 -8.56
CA VAL A 89 -11.96 4.68 -9.84
C VAL A 89 -10.72 5.50 -10.16
N PHE A 90 -10.76 6.83 -10.03
CA PHE A 90 -9.58 7.67 -10.27
C PHE A 90 -8.45 7.39 -9.28
N ALA A 91 -8.77 7.17 -7.99
CA ALA A 91 -7.79 6.81 -6.96
C ALA A 91 -7.10 5.46 -7.24
N ALA A 92 -7.86 4.46 -7.68
CA ALA A 92 -7.32 3.17 -8.10
C ALA A 92 -6.49 3.29 -9.39
N TRP A 93 -6.96 4.10 -10.35
CA TRP A 93 -6.30 4.28 -11.63
C TRP A 93 -4.90 4.88 -11.52
N THR A 94 -4.74 5.95 -10.72
CA THR A 94 -3.42 6.58 -10.52
C THR A 94 -2.42 5.62 -9.88
N SER A 95 -2.86 4.82 -8.92
CA SER A 95 -2.04 3.79 -8.26
C SER A 95 -1.65 2.66 -9.23
N LEU A 96 -2.57 2.23 -10.09
CA LEU A 96 -2.34 1.19 -11.08
C LEU A 96 -1.28 1.60 -12.11
N VAL A 97 -1.30 2.86 -12.57
CA VAL A 97 -0.29 3.38 -13.51
C VAL A 97 1.12 3.26 -12.91
N ALA A 98 1.28 3.59 -11.63
CA ALA A 98 2.55 3.45 -10.91
C ALA A 98 3.07 2.00 -10.90
N MET A 99 2.17 1.05 -10.61
CA MET A 99 2.49 -0.37 -10.55
C MET A 99 2.86 -0.95 -11.92
N ILE A 100 2.16 -0.56 -12.98
CA ILE A 100 2.48 -0.99 -14.35
C ILE A 100 3.83 -0.43 -14.80
N GLU A 101 4.12 0.85 -14.50
CA GLU A 101 5.41 1.47 -14.83
C GLU A 101 6.56 0.76 -14.10
N LEU A 102 6.40 0.45 -12.81
CA LEU A 102 7.37 -0.33 -12.04
C LEU A 102 7.68 -1.69 -12.69
N ALA A 103 6.65 -2.50 -12.95
CA ALA A 103 6.82 -3.83 -13.50
C ALA A 103 7.36 -3.80 -14.93
N SER A 104 6.91 -2.86 -15.75
CA SER A 104 7.39 -2.73 -17.13
C SER A 104 8.82 -2.21 -17.19
N ARG A 105 9.26 -1.36 -16.25
CA ARG A 105 10.63 -0.87 -16.19
C ARG A 105 11.64 -1.98 -15.95
N ILE A 106 11.31 -2.96 -15.11
CA ILE A 106 12.15 -4.15 -14.89
C ILE A 106 12.38 -4.90 -16.22
N LEU A 107 11.33 -5.07 -17.03
CA LEU A 107 11.47 -5.72 -18.34
C LEU A 107 12.26 -4.87 -19.35
N ILE A 108 12.14 -3.54 -19.28
CA ILE A 108 12.90 -2.61 -20.12
C ILE A 108 14.39 -2.68 -19.79
N ASP A 109 14.75 -2.71 -18.51
CA ASP A 109 16.14 -2.82 -18.06
C ASP A 109 16.75 -4.18 -18.44
N LEU A 110 15.92 -5.22 -18.66
CA LEU A 110 16.31 -6.51 -19.25
C LEU A 110 16.43 -6.49 -20.79
N GLY A 111 16.23 -5.34 -21.43
CA GLY A 111 16.41 -5.15 -22.87
C GLY A 111 15.11 -5.20 -23.70
N MET A 112 13.94 -5.25 -23.07
CA MET A 112 12.66 -5.25 -23.79
C MET A 112 12.28 -3.84 -24.28
N ALA A 113 11.74 -3.73 -25.50
CA ALA A 113 11.16 -2.47 -25.97
C ALA A 113 9.97 -2.04 -25.10
N ARG A 114 9.90 -0.76 -24.71
CA ARG A 114 8.89 -0.18 -23.80
C ARG A 114 7.45 -0.59 -24.12
N SER A 115 7.03 -0.46 -25.38
CA SER A 115 5.66 -0.82 -25.79
C SER A 115 5.33 -2.30 -25.53
N ARG A 116 6.29 -3.21 -25.79
CA ARG A 116 6.10 -4.64 -25.52
C ARG A 116 6.07 -4.92 -24.03
N ALA A 117 6.93 -4.26 -23.24
CA ALA A 117 6.95 -4.41 -21.78
C ALA A 117 5.63 -3.99 -21.13
N ILE A 118 5.10 -2.81 -21.51
CA ILE A 118 3.82 -2.32 -21.00
C ILE A 118 2.68 -3.26 -21.39
N MET A 119 2.64 -3.70 -22.66
CA MET A 119 1.60 -4.63 -23.12
C MET A 119 1.67 -5.98 -22.40
N ALA A 120 2.88 -6.53 -22.22
CA ALA A 120 3.08 -7.79 -21.51
C ALA A 120 2.62 -7.71 -20.06
N VAL A 121 3.01 -6.64 -19.34
CA VAL A 121 2.59 -6.41 -17.95
C VAL A 121 1.08 -6.19 -17.85
N GLY A 122 0.49 -5.38 -18.74
CA GLY A 122 -0.95 -5.14 -18.76
C GLY A 122 -1.77 -6.40 -19.02
N LEU A 123 -1.38 -7.20 -20.01
CA LEU A 123 -2.04 -8.48 -20.32
C LEU A 123 -1.88 -9.49 -19.18
N ALA A 124 -0.69 -9.59 -18.60
CA ALA A 124 -0.45 -10.43 -17.42
C ALA A 124 -1.32 -9.97 -16.24
N GLY A 125 -1.40 -8.66 -15.98
CA GLY A 125 -2.23 -8.09 -14.92
C GLY A 125 -3.72 -8.42 -15.09
N ILE A 126 -4.25 -8.34 -16.31
CA ILE A 126 -5.63 -8.75 -16.60
C ILE A 126 -5.79 -10.26 -16.40
N LEU A 127 -4.90 -11.07 -16.98
CA LEU A 127 -5.02 -12.53 -16.96
C LEU A 127 -4.93 -13.10 -15.54
N PHE A 128 -3.98 -12.62 -14.73
CA PHE A 128 -3.81 -13.05 -13.34
C PHE A 128 -4.76 -12.34 -12.37
N GLY A 129 -5.36 -11.21 -12.77
CA GLY A 129 -6.39 -10.51 -12.00
C GLY A 129 -7.80 -11.11 -12.12
N ILE A 130 -8.09 -11.85 -13.19
CA ILE A 130 -9.42 -12.49 -13.40
C ILE A 130 -9.82 -13.40 -12.22
N PRO A 131 -8.97 -14.32 -11.72
CA PRO A 131 -9.33 -15.17 -10.58
C PRO A 131 -9.73 -14.37 -9.33
N SER A 132 -9.04 -13.26 -9.07
CA SER A 132 -9.26 -12.36 -7.93
C SER A 132 -10.56 -11.57 -8.10
N ALA A 133 -10.87 -11.15 -9.33
CA ALA A 133 -12.14 -10.48 -9.65
C ALA A 133 -13.36 -11.42 -9.52
N LEU A 134 -13.18 -12.73 -9.78
CA LEU A 134 -14.27 -13.71 -9.73
C LEU A 134 -14.47 -14.33 -8.35
N LYS A 135 -13.43 -14.44 -7.53
CA LYS A 135 -13.48 -15.09 -6.22
C LYS A 135 -12.85 -14.22 -5.14
N LEU A 136 -13.69 -13.70 -4.24
CA LEU A 136 -13.25 -12.85 -3.14
C LEU A 136 -12.19 -13.51 -2.25
N GLY A 137 -12.28 -14.82 -1.99
CA GLY A 137 -11.26 -15.53 -1.21
C GLY A 137 -9.87 -15.55 -1.88
N ILE A 138 -9.80 -15.55 -3.22
CA ILE A 138 -8.53 -15.44 -3.94
C ILE A 138 -7.98 -14.02 -3.83
N PHE A 139 -8.85 -13.02 -3.96
CA PHE A 139 -8.49 -11.62 -3.77
C PHE A 139 -7.92 -11.37 -2.37
N GLN A 140 -8.63 -11.83 -1.33
CA GLN A 140 -8.19 -11.73 0.07
C GLN A 140 -6.86 -12.43 0.31
N ASN A 141 -6.67 -13.63 -0.25
CA ASN A 141 -5.39 -14.34 -0.18
C ASN A 141 -4.25 -13.54 -0.82
N GLN A 142 -4.47 -12.97 -2.00
CA GLN A 142 -3.44 -12.20 -2.70
C GLN A 142 -3.11 -10.90 -1.97
N ASP A 143 -4.12 -10.21 -1.43
CA ASP A 143 -3.93 -9.00 -0.62
C ASP A 143 -3.12 -9.32 0.65
N TRP A 144 -3.44 -10.44 1.30
CA TRP A 144 -2.71 -10.98 2.45
C TRP A 144 -1.24 -11.25 2.16
N VAL A 145 -0.94 -12.03 1.11
CA VAL A 145 0.43 -12.35 0.69
C VAL A 145 1.20 -11.09 0.32
N TRP A 146 0.56 -10.17 -0.37
CA TRP A 146 1.18 -8.91 -0.77
C TRP A 146 1.54 -8.02 0.43
N GLY A 147 0.70 -8.01 1.47
CA GLY A 147 0.96 -7.35 2.74
C GLY A 147 2.28 -7.81 3.39
N VAL A 148 2.56 -9.12 3.36
CA VAL A 148 3.83 -9.63 3.89
C VAL A 148 5.00 -9.31 2.97
N GLY A 149 4.82 -9.46 1.65
CA GLY A 149 5.85 -9.10 0.68
C GLY A 149 6.31 -7.65 0.83
N LEU A 150 5.37 -6.74 1.12
CA LEU A 150 5.63 -5.34 1.45
C LEU A 150 6.53 -5.18 2.68
N MET A 151 6.19 -5.85 3.78
CA MET A 151 6.92 -5.79 5.04
C MET A 151 8.33 -6.36 4.90
N VAL A 152 8.47 -7.52 4.25
CA VAL A 152 9.76 -8.17 3.99
C VAL A 152 10.63 -7.29 3.08
N SER A 153 10.06 -6.70 2.03
CA SER A 153 10.76 -5.74 1.17
C SER A 153 11.28 -4.53 1.96
N GLY A 154 10.46 -3.97 2.85
CA GLY A 154 10.86 -2.86 3.73
C GLY A 154 12.00 -3.23 4.66
N PHE A 155 11.94 -4.43 5.27
CA PHE A 155 13.01 -4.96 6.11
C PHE A 155 14.34 -5.08 5.35
N PHE A 156 14.34 -5.70 4.17
CA PHE A 156 15.57 -5.85 3.38
C PHE A 156 16.17 -4.51 2.97
N PHE A 157 15.33 -3.53 2.64
CA PHE A 157 15.79 -2.17 2.36
C PHE A 157 16.44 -1.54 3.60
N ALA A 158 15.79 -1.60 4.76
CA ALA A 158 16.33 -1.07 6.00
C ALA A 158 17.65 -1.78 6.39
N PHE A 159 17.71 -3.10 6.23
CA PHE A 159 18.90 -3.90 6.48
C PHE A 159 20.07 -3.51 5.55
N ALA A 160 19.81 -3.30 4.27
CA ALA A 160 20.82 -2.84 3.31
C ALA A 160 21.39 -1.46 3.70
N VAL A 161 20.54 -0.52 4.11
CA VAL A 161 20.95 0.80 4.60
C VAL A 161 21.79 0.69 5.88
N LEU A 162 21.38 -0.16 6.83
CA LEU A 162 22.13 -0.42 8.06
C LEU A 162 23.52 -1.00 7.77
N ARG A 163 23.60 -1.95 6.82
CA ARG A 163 24.85 -2.62 6.43
C ARG A 163 25.83 -1.68 5.70
N TYR A 164 25.31 -0.77 4.88
CA TYR A 164 26.07 0.27 4.19
C TYR A 164 26.58 1.35 5.16
N GLY A 165 25.85 1.57 6.25
CA GLY A 165 26.11 2.58 7.26
C GLY A 165 25.14 3.75 7.08
N VAL A 166 24.22 3.88 8.04
CA VAL A 166 23.07 4.80 7.96
C VAL A 166 23.52 6.25 7.78
N THR A 167 24.48 6.71 8.58
CA THR A 167 25.01 8.08 8.49
C THR A 167 25.60 8.38 7.10
N LYS A 168 26.36 7.43 6.53
CA LYS A 168 26.92 7.56 5.18
C LYS A 168 25.84 7.57 4.11
N TRP A 169 24.79 6.77 4.27
CA TRP A 169 23.67 6.76 3.35
C TRP A 169 22.94 8.11 3.35
N ARG A 170 22.64 8.63 4.54
CA ARG A 170 21.98 9.93 4.73
C ARG A 170 22.76 11.06 4.06
N GLU A 171 24.06 11.14 4.32
CA GLU A 171 24.90 12.22 3.78
C GLU A 171 25.12 12.12 2.27
N LYS A 172 25.14 10.90 1.72
CA LYS A 172 25.40 10.69 0.30
C LYS A 172 24.16 10.79 -0.58
N PHE A 173 23.03 10.24 -0.15
CA PHE A 173 21.85 10.05 -0.99
C PHE A 173 20.68 10.97 -0.62
N ILE A 174 20.58 11.38 0.65
CA ILE A 174 19.45 12.18 1.14
C ILE A 174 19.82 13.66 1.20
N ASN A 175 20.93 13.99 1.87
CA ASN A 175 21.41 15.37 2.04
C ASN A 175 22.35 15.77 0.89
N GLN A 176 21.82 15.76 -0.33
CA GLN A 176 22.58 16.17 -1.51
C GLN A 176 22.70 17.70 -1.59
N GLU A 177 23.52 18.20 -2.52
CA GLU A 177 23.75 19.64 -2.66
C GLU A 177 22.48 20.42 -3.02
N GLY A 178 21.52 19.78 -3.72
CA GLY A 178 20.21 20.36 -4.05
C GLY A 178 19.13 20.19 -2.98
N SER A 179 19.45 19.67 -1.80
CA SER A 179 18.45 19.47 -0.73
C SER A 179 18.14 20.80 -0.02
N ASP A 180 16.88 21.23 -0.07
CA ASP A 180 16.35 22.36 0.70
C ASP A 180 16.32 22.02 2.20
N ILE A 181 16.01 20.78 2.56
CA ILE A 181 15.99 20.28 3.93
C ILE A 181 17.08 19.23 4.14
N ARG A 182 17.93 19.47 5.15
CA ARG A 182 18.92 18.48 5.59
C ARG A 182 18.42 17.68 6.77
N ILE A 183 18.34 16.38 6.58
CA ILE A 183 17.94 15.41 7.58
C ILE A 183 19.08 15.22 8.60
N GLY A 184 18.72 15.31 9.89
CA GLY A 184 19.66 15.20 11.00
C GLY A 184 19.89 13.75 11.48
N ALA A 185 20.66 13.62 12.56
CA ALA A 185 21.02 12.33 13.16
C ALA A 185 19.84 11.51 13.71
N TRP A 186 18.67 12.12 13.87
CA TRP A 186 17.44 11.40 14.25
C TRP A 186 17.06 10.32 13.23
N TRP A 187 17.40 10.51 11.95
CA TRP A 187 17.12 9.53 10.90
C TRP A 187 17.91 8.24 11.08
N ASP A 188 19.09 8.32 11.69
CA ASP A 188 19.91 7.15 11.97
C ASP A 188 19.24 6.23 12.99
N TRP A 189 18.53 6.83 13.95
CA TRP A 189 17.68 6.13 14.90
C TRP A 189 16.38 5.65 14.25
N ALA A 190 15.74 6.47 13.42
CA ALA A 190 14.52 6.08 12.72
C ALA A 190 14.72 4.83 11.85
N MET A 191 15.84 4.72 11.13
CA MET A 191 16.13 3.53 10.31
C MET A 191 16.35 2.26 11.15
N ARG A 192 16.94 2.39 12.35
CA ARG A 192 17.07 1.26 13.28
C ARG A 192 15.71 0.85 13.82
N LEU A 193 14.86 1.84 14.14
CA LEU A 193 13.50 1.60 14.60
C LEU A 193 12.68 0.86 13.54
N VAL A 194 12.74 1.29 12.28
CA VAL A 194 12.04 0.63 11.15
C VAL A 194 12.48 -0.84 11.01
N ALA A 195 13.76 -1.14 11.17
CA ALA A 195 14.24 -2.52 11.10
C ALA A 195 13.72 -3.38 12.26
N VAL A 196 13.67 -2.82 13.48
CA VAL A 196 13.10 -3.51 14.65
C VAL A 196 11.59 -3.70 14.49
N GLU A 197 10.88 -2.66 14.06
CA GLU A 197 9.45 -2.67 13.78
C GLU A 197 9.11 -3.75 12.76
N ALA A 198 9.84 -3.84 11.65
CA ALA A 198 9.60 -4.87 10.65
C ALA A 198 9.79 -6.30 11.19
N ILE A 199 10.73 -6.53 12.11
CA ILE A 199 10.89 -7.83 12.78
C ILE A 199 9.73 -8.10 13.73
N VAL A 200 9.35 -7.11 14.56
CA VAL A 200 8.25 -7.25 15.52
C VAL A 200 6.93 -7.51 14.79
N LEU A 201 6.64 -6.75 13.75
CA LEU A 201 5.46 -6.94 12.92
C LEU A 201 5.49 -8.28 12.20
N ALA A 202 6.64 -8.73 11.70
CA ALA A 202 6.73 -10.06 11.08
C ALA A 202 6.47 -11.18 12.08
N LEU A 203 7.00 -11.10 13.30
CA LEU A 203 6.76 -12.08 14.35
C LEU A 203 5.30 -12.05 14.83
N TRP A 204 4.74 -10.85 15.02
CA TRP A 204 3.35 -10.67 15.40
C TRP A 204 2.40 -11.19 14.31
N TRP A 205 2.69 -10.89 13.06
CA TRP A 205 1.93 -11.39 11.92
C TRP A 205 1.98 -12.90 11.82
N LEU A 206 3.16 -13.53 12.00
CA LEU A 206 3.28 -15.00 12.04
C LEU A 206 2.51 -15.61 13.21
N TRP A 207 2.45 -14.90 14.33
CA TRP A 207 1.66 -15.31 15.49
C TRP A 207 0.15 -15.22 15.22
N GLU A 208 -0.32 -14.18 14.53
CA GLU A 208 -1.74 -14.01 14.17
C GLU A 208 -2.17 -14.97 13.04
N ALA A 209 -1.28 -15.25 12.09
CA ALA A 209 -1.51 -16.18 10.98
C ALA A 209 -1.55 -17.65 11.40
N ARG A 210 -1.19 -17.97 12.65
CA ARG A 210 -1.28 -19.31 13.23
C ARG A 210 -2.76 -19.69 13.38
N SER A 211 -3.16 -20.77 12.73
CA SER A 211 -4.41 -21.46 13.08
C SER A 211 -4.16 -22.47 14.21
N ASP A 212 -5.19 -22.78 15.00
CA ASP A 212 -5.09 -23.74 16.12
C ASP A 212 -4.73 -25.18 15.66
N ASP A 213 -4.90 -25.47 14.37
CA ASP A 213 -4.48 -26.72 13.74
C ASP A 213 -3.17 -26.50 12.94
N VAL A 214 -2.14 -27.29 13.27
CA VAL A 214 -0.82 -27.22 12.61
C VAL A 214 -0.94 -27.57 11.13
N ALA A 215 -1.82 -28.50 10.75
CA ALA A 215 -2.00 -28.88 9.35
C ALA A 215 -2.67 -27.78 8.53
N ALA A 216 -3.65 -27.07 9.11
CA ALA A 216 -4.32 -25.95 8.47
C ALA A 216 -3.40 -24.73 8.31
N THR A 217 -2.44 -24.56 9.22
CA THR A 217 -1.48 -23.45 9.24
C THR A 217 -0.56 -23.44 8.00
N TRP A 218 -0.25 -24.61 7.43
CA TRP A 218 0.67 -24.77 6.29
C TRP A 218 -0.03 -25.01 4.93
N THR A 219 -1.35 -24.83 4.85
CA THR A 219 -2.07 -25.06 3.58
C THR A 219 -1.82 -23.94 2.57
N LEU A 220 -1.31 -24.28 1.38
CA LEU A 220 -0.86 -23.34 0.34
C LEU A 220 -1.95 -22.48 -0.33
N PHE A 221 -3.24 -22.64 0.02
CA PHE A 221 -4.35 -21.95 -0.65
C PHE A 221 -5.44 -21.43 0.31
N SER A 222 -5.13 -21.25 1.59
CA SER A 222 -6.05 -20.65 2.57
C SER A 222 -5.87 -19.13 2.64
N PRO A 223 -6.95 -18.33 2.64
CA PRO A 223 -6.86 -16.87 2.55
C PRO A 223 -6.12 -16.19 3.72
N TYR A 224 -5.94 -16.87 4.85
CA TYR A 224 -5.35 -16.30 6.06
C TYR A 224 -4.52 -17.34 6.83
N ASN A 225 -3.41 -17.81 6.27
CA ASN A 225 -2.49 -18.66 7.03
C ASN A 225 -1.02 -18.40 6.70
N VAL A 226 -0.14 -19.04 7.45
CA VAL A 226 1.32 -18.96 7.26
C VAL A 226 1.73 -19.63 5.96
N GLY A 227 1.09 -20.74 5.59
CA GLY A 227 1.45 -21.54 4.41
C GLY A 227 1.22 -20.85 3.07
N THR A 228 0.37 -19.83 2.97
CA THR A 228 0.16 -19.07 1.73
C THR A 228 1.23 -18.01 1.46
N VAL A 229 2.05 -17.68 2.45
CA VAL A 229 3.11 -16.65 2.40
C VAL A 229 4.49 -17.29 2.31
#